data_AF-A0A1C6MMY8-F1
#
_entry.id   AF-A0A1C6MMY8-F1
#
_cell.length_a   1.000
_cell.length_b   1.000
_cell.length_c   1.000
_cell.angle_alpha   90.00
_cell.angle_beta   90.00
_cell.angle_gamma   90.00
#
_symmetry.space_group_name_H-M   'P 1'
#
loop_
_entity.id
_entity.type
_entity.pdbx_description
1 polymer ?
#
loop_
_entity_poly.entity_id
_entity_poly.type
_entity_poly.pdbx_seq_one_letter_code
_entity_poly.pdbx_strand_id
1 'polypeptide(L)'
;MSAAAGVVCCRCDGGIGPGEPYETLLRHSISGPGTRMHRHTRCPDEADGADRDDVALEAAWGNLMTHLGACAACLSDDPGDCATGRRLRKGWRTAERDTR
;
A
#
# COMPACT_ATOMS: atom_id res chain seq x y z
N MET A 1 31.99 18.52 2.61
CA MET A 1 30.78 17.73 2.90
C MET A 1 29.64 18.38 2.14
N SER A 2 29.13 17.73 1.08
CA SER A 2 27.97 18.21 0.34
C SER A 2 27.16 17.01 -0.11
N ALA A 3 25.96 16.84 0.46
CA ALA A 3 24.93 15.97 -0.09
C ALA A 3 24.51 16.55 -1.45
N ALA A 4 24.88 15.89 -2.55
CA ALA A 4 24.40 16.23 -3.87
C ALA A 4 22.91 15.88 -3.98
N ALA A 5 22.13 16.75 -4.59
CA ALA A 5 20.67 16.78 -4.53
C ALA A 5 19.96 15.48 -4.95
N GLY A 6 19.27 14.85 -3.99
CA GLY A 6 17.80 14.82 -3.95
C GLY A 6 17.05 13.99 -5.00
N VAL A 7 17.64 12.95 -5.56
CA VAL A 7 16.87 12.00 -6.38
C VAL A 7 16.08 11.09 -5.45
N VAL A 8 14.75 11.08 -5.57
CA VAL A 8 13.88 10.20 -4.78
C VAL A 8 13.36 9.08 -5.68
N CYS A 9 13.44 7.85 -5.17
CA CYS A 9 12.85 6.71 -5.85
C CYS A 9 11.32 6.81 -5.80
N CYS A 10 10.67 6.90 -6.96
CA CYS A 10 9.22 6.99 -7.10
C CYS A 10 8.45 5.72 -6.67
N ARG A 11 9.15 4.72 -6.14
CA ARG A 11 8.56 3.44 -5.70
C ARG A 11 8.57 3.31 -4.18
N CYS A 12 9.70 3.58 -3.53
CA CYS A 12 9.86 3.42 -2.08
C CYS A 12 9.97 4.75 -1.34
N ASP A 13 9.83 5.88 -2.04
CA ASP A 13 10.00 7.26 -1.56
C ASP A 13 11.31 7.56 -0.80
N GLY A 14 12.28 6.64 -0.92
CA GLY A 14 13.62 6.76 -0.35
C GLY A 14 14.55 7.58 -1.23
N GLY A 15 15.53 8.23 -0.60
CA GLY A 15 16.60 8.95 -1.32
C GLY A 15 17.55 7.98 -2.02
N ILE A 16 17.90 8.30 -3.27
CA ILE A 16 18.92 7.60 -4.05
C ILE A 16 20.27 8.24 -3.77
N GLY A 17 21.21 7.45 -3.26
CA GLY A 17 22.54 7.90 -2.88
C GLY A 17 23.42 8.27 -4.10
N PRO A 18 24.44 9.12 -3.91
CA PRO A 18 25.38 9.46 -4.97
C PRO A 18 26.15 8.22 -5.43
N GLY A 19 26.03 7.86 -6.71
CA GLY A 19 26.65 6.69 -7.30
C GLY A 19 25.80 5.41 -7.25
N GLU A 20 24.63 5.44 -6.62
CA GLU A 20 23.70 4.32 -6.66
C GLU A 20 23.06 4.18 -8.05
N PRO A 21 22.93 2.96 -8.58
CA PRO A 21 22.34 2.75 -9.89
C PRO A 21 20.82 2.96 -9.83
N TYR A 22 20.31 3.86 -10.68
CA TYR A 22 18.89 4.13 -10.81
C TYR A 22 18.47 4.23 -12.29
N GLU A 23 17.20 3.91 -12.55
CA GLU A 23 16.53 4.11 -13.82
C GLU A 23 15.79 5.45 -13.83
N THR A 24 15.76 6.10 -14.99
CA THR A 24 14.95 7.31 -15.20
C THR A 24 13.76 6.96 -16.10
N LEU A 25 12.56 7.18 -15.59
CA LEU A 25 11.31 6.90 -16.27
C LEU A 25 10.67 8.22 -16.74
N LEU A 26 10.26 8.26 -18.00
CA LEU A 26 9.43 9.31 -18.56
C LEU A 26 7.99 8.83 -18.54
N ARG A 27 7.20 9.28 -17.56
CA ARG A 27 5.75 9.00 -17.53
C ARG A 27 4.98 10.24 -17.92
N HIS A 28 4.34 10.16 -19.09
CA HIS A 28 3.48 11.23 -19.60
C HIS A 28 2.10 11.30 -18.91
N SER A 29 1.76 10.33 -18.08
CA SER A 29 0.36 10.07 -17.68
C SER A 29 0.02 10.35 -16.21
N ILE A 30 0.95 10.79 -15.36
CA ILE A 30 0.68 10.94 -13.91
C ILE A 30 1.03 12.34 -13.34
N SER A 31 1.95 13.09 -13.95
CA SER A 31 2.46 14.33 -13.33
C SER A 31 2.69 15.48 -14.31
N GLY A 32 1.90 15.52 -15.40
CA GLY A 32 2.09 16.47 -16.49
C GLY A 32 3.22 16.06 -17.46
N PRO A 33 3.20 16.59 -18.69
CA PRO A 33 4.22 16.28 -19.69
C PRO A 33 5.60 16.77 -19.25
N GLY A 34 6.61 15.89 -19.30
CA GLY A 34 8.01 16.24 -19.04
C GLY A 34 8.52 15.89 -17.65
N THR A 35 7.67 15.37 -16.76
CA THR A 35 8.10 14.95 -15.42
C THR A 35 8.97 13.69 -15.50
N ARG A 36 10.20 13.81 -15.01
CA ARG A 36 11.16 12.70 -14.86
C ARG A 36 10.97 12.09 -13.49
N MET A 37 10.74 10.78 -13.48
CA MET A 37 10.72 9.99 -12.26
C MET A 37 11.99 9.14 -12.21
N HIS A 38 12.49 8.88 -11.02
CA HIS A 38 13.69 8.09 -10.80
C HIS A 38 13.33 6.86 -9.96
N ARG A 39 13.99 5.74 -10.21
CA ARG A 39 13.71 4.48 -9.50
C ARG A 39 15.01 3.72 -9.28
N HIS A 40 15.23 3.15 -8.10
CA HIS A 40 16.34 2.21 -7.90
C HIS A 40 16.29 1.07 -8.93
N THR A 41 17.45 0.70 -9.48
CA THR A 41 17.55 -0.44 -10.41
C THR A 41 17.17 -1.76 -9.73
N ARG A 42 17.43 -1.85 -8.43
CA ARG A 42 16.94 -2.91 -7.54
C ARG A 42 16.36 -2.24 -6.30
N CYS A 43 15.05 -2.06 -6.29
CA CYS A 43 14.38 -1.38 -5.17
C CYS A 43 14.34 -2.35 -3.98
N PRO A 44 14.69 -1.92 -2.75
CA PRO A 44 14.60 -2.79 -1.56
C PRO A 44 13.15 -3.29 -1.35
N ASP A 45 12.19 -2.46 -1.72
CA ASP A 45 10.76 -2.75 -1.78
C ASP A 45 10.36 -3.85 -2.79
N GLU A 46 11.29 -4.37 -3.61
CA GLU A 46 11.06 -5.58 -4.41
C GLU A 46 11.40 -6.88 -3.66
N ALA A 47 12.14 -6.79 -2.56
CA ALA A 47 12.72 -7.96 -1.89
C ALA A 47 11.90 -8.44 -0.68
N ASP A 48 11.06 -7.60 -0.09
CA ASP A 48 10.34 -7.95 1.13
C ASP A 48 8.96 -8.52 0.82
N GLY A 49 8.83 -9.83 0.92
CA GLY A 49 7.55 -10.53 0.95
C GLY A 49 6.63 -10.11 2.11
N ALA A 50 7.12 -9.27 3.03
CA ALA A 50 6.33 -8.61 4.08
C ALA A 50 5.20 -7.74 3.51
N ASP A 51 5.38 -7.16 2.32
CA ASP A 51 4.37 -6.34 1.66
C ASP A 51 3.11 -7.13 1.27
N ARG A 52 3.19 -8.46 1.04
CA ARG A 52 2.00 -9.22 0.62
C ARG A 52 1.01 -9.44 1.76
N ASP A 53 1.51 -9.70 2.96
CA ASP A 53 0.67 -9.95 4.13
C ASP A 53 0.13 -8.63 4.70
N ASP A 54 0.92 -7.55 4.63
CA ASP A 54 0.45 -6.18 4.91
C ASP A 54 -0.60 -5.71 3.89
N VAL A 55 -0.38 -5.95 2.58
CA VAL A 55 -1.38 -5.65 1.54
C VAL A 55 -2.66 -6.46 1.73
N ALA A 56 -2.56 -7.73 2.14
CA ALA A 56 -3.73 -8.56 2.44
C ALA A 56 -4.50 -8.04 3.66
N LEU A 57 -3.79 -7.59 4.70
CA LEU A 57 -4.37 -6.98 5.89
C LEU A 57 -5.08 -5.66 5.57
N GLU A 58 -4.41 -4.76 4.85
CA GLU A 58 -4.97 -3.47 4.41
C GLU A 58 -6.18 -3.67 3.48
N ALA A 59 -6.11 -4.61 2.55
CA ALA A 59 -7.24 -4.94 1.68
C ALA A 59 -8.43 -5.52 2.48
N ALA A 60 -8.17 -6.40 3.46
CA ALA A 60 -9.22 -6.96 4.31
C ALA A 60 -9.87 -5.88 5.19
N TRP A 61 -9.07 -4.96 5.73
CA TRP A 61 -9.53 -3.81 6.50
C TRP A 61 -10.37 -2.84 5.65
N GLY A 62 -9.89 -2.44 4.47
CA GLY A 62 -10.61 -1.55 3.56
C GLY A 62 -11.97 -2.09 3.13
N ASN A 63 -12.05 -3.39 2.82
CA ASN A 63 -13.31 -4.06 2.49
C ASN A 63 -14.30 -4.07 3.68
N LEU A 64 -13.80 -4.30 4.90
CA LEU A 64 -14.61 -4.26 6.11
C LEU A 64 -15.17 -2.85 6.36
N MET A 65 -14.32 -1.82 6.35
CA MET A 65 -14.75 -0.44 6.60
C MET A 65 -15.74 0.08 5.58
N THR A 66 -15.53 -0.25 4.29
CA THR A 66 -16.48 0.07 3.21
C THR A 66 -17.86 -0.53 3.48
N HIS A 67 -17.90 -1.79 3.92
CA HIS A 67 -19.17 -2.45 4.21
C HIS A 67 -19.84 -1.89 5.48
N LEU A 68 -19.09 -1.66 6.56
CA LEU A 68 -19.61 -1.10 7.81
C LEU A 68 -20.20 0.31 7.59
N GLY A 69 -19.56 1.13 6.75
CA GLY A 69 -20.04 2.46 6.42
C GLY A 69 -21.31 2.49 5.55
N ALA A 70 -21.63 1.40 4.86
CA ALA A 70 -22.75 1.33 3.90
C ALA A 70 -23.91 0.42 4.35
N CYS A 71 -23.70 -0.49 5.30
CA CYS A 71 -24.67 -1.51 5.67
C CYS A 71 -25.47 -1.11 6.92
N ALA A 72 -26.75 -0.77 6.74
CA ALA A 72 -27.66 -0.43 7.84
C ALA A 72 -27.75 -1.53 8.92
N ALA A 73 -27.69 -2.80 8.55
CA ALA A 73 -27.68 -3.91 9.51
C ALA A 73 -26.41 -3.93 10.37
N CYS A 74 -25.25 -3.57 9.80
CA CYS A 74 -24.00 -3.45 10.57
C CYS A 74 -23.98 -2.19 11.47
N LEU A 75 -24.82 -1.21 11.18
CA LEU A 75 -25.00 0.01 11.98
C LEU A 75 -26.15 -0.11 12.99
N SER A 76 -26.86 -1.24 13.00
CA SER A 76 -27.95 -1.52 13.91
C SER A 76 -27.45 -2.03 15.27
N ASP A 77 -28.35 -2.15 16.24
CA ASP A 77 -28.05 -2.68 17.57
C ASP A 77 -27.63 -4.16 17.56
N ASP A 78 -27.93 -4.90 16.48
CA ASP A 78 -27.43 -6.25 16.27
C ASP A 78 -26.57 -6.35 14.98
N PRO A 79 -25.33 -5.84 15.02
CA PRO A 79 -24.41 -5.95 13.89
C PRO A 79 -23.99 -7.41 13.62
N GLY A 80 -24.32 -8.32 14.53
CA GLY A 80 -24.07 -9.75 14.46
C GLY A 80 -24.85 -10.40 13.34
N ASP A 81 -26.04 -9.93 12.99
CA ASP A 81 -26.93 -10.55 12.01
C ASP A 81 -26.51 -10.39 10.55
N CYS A 82 -25.70 -9.38 10.23
CA CYS A 82 -25.19 -9.20 8.88
C CYS A 82 -24.16 -10.30 8.52
N ALA A 83 -24.59 -11.26 7.68
CA ALA A 83 -23.74 -12.36 7.21
C ALA A 83 -22.47 -11.86 6.50
N THR A 84 -22.58 -10.79 5.70
CA THR A 84 -21.45 -10.17 5.00
C THR A 84 -20.49 -9.52 6.00
N GLY A 85 -21.00 -8.77 6.97
CA GLY A 85 -20.19 -8.19 8.05
C GLY A 85 -19.46 -9.24 8.88
N ARG A 86 -20.11 -10.36 9.22
CA ARG A 86 -19.46 -11.50 9.90
C ARG A 86 -18.32 -12.08 9.07
N ARG A 87 -18.53 -12.28 7.77
CA ARG A 87 -17.50 -12.81 6.86
C ARG A 87 -16.30 -11.87 6.76
N LEU A 88 -16.53 -10.56 6.61
CA LEU A 88 -15.46 -9.56 6.52
C LEU A 88 -14.67 -9.44 7.82
N ARG A 89 -15.33 -9.43 8.99
CA ARG A 89 -14.66 -9.46 10.31
C ARG A 89 -13.84 -10.74 10.52
N LYS A 90 -14.27 -11.88 9.95
CA LYS A 90 -13.48 -13.12 9.96
C LYS A 90 -12.27 -12.99 9.03
N GLY A 91 -12.43 -12.41 7.84
CA GLY A 91 -11.35 -12.17 6.88
C GLY A 91 -10.25 -11.29 7.47
N TRP A 92 -10.63 -10.15 8.06
CA TRP A 92 -9.69 -9.25 8.72
C TRP A 92 -8.93 -9.91 9.87
N ARG A 93 -9.61 -10.63 10.79
CA ARG A 93 -8.94 -11.36 11.88
C ARG A 93 -7.99 -12.46 11.39
N THR A 94 -8.27 -13.07 10.24
CA THR A 94 -7.37 -14.03 9.62
C THR A 94 -6.13 -13.33 9.09
N ALA A 95 -6.30 -12.26 8.29
CA ALA A 95 -5.18 -11.49 7.78
C ALA A 95 -4.31 -10.93 8.93
N GLU A 96 -4.92 -10.35 9.97
CA GLU A 96 -4.20 -9.80 11.13
C GLU A 96 -3.37 -10.86 11.87
N ARG A 97 -3.86 -12.10 11.95
CA ARG A 97 -3.10 -13.21 12.55
C ARG A 97 -1.95 -13.64 11.64
N ASP A 98 -2.18 -13.66 10.33
CA ASP A 98 -1.20 -14.16 9.38
C ASP A 98 -0.05 -13.13 9.16
N THR A 99 -0.27 -11.85 9.48
CA THR A 99 0.73 -10.77 9.48
C THR A 99 1.59 -10.68 10.77
N ARG A 100 1.22 -11.38 11.86
CA ARG A 100 1.94 -11.37 13.15
C ARG A 100 2.98 -12.47 13.28
#